data_AF-A0A8D8L2M1-F1
#
_entry.id   AF-A0A8D8L2M1-F1
#
_cell.length_a   1.000
_cell.length_b   1.000
_cell.length_c   1.000
_cell.angle_alpha   90.00
_cell.angle_beta   90.00
_cell.angle_gamma   90.00
#
_symmetry.space_group_name_H-M   'P 1'
#
loop_
_entity.id
_entity.type
_entity.pdbx_description
1 polymer ?
#
loop_
_entity_poly.entity_id
_entity_poly.type
_entity_poly.pdbx_seq_one_letter_code
_entity_poly.pdbx_strand_id
1 'polypeptide(L)'
;NRFLLGAIMVEVFLNNATKKIEGRYHQSKDTNAPVVLILHHHPQYGGSMDSKIIHTIYESFIDNNFSALTINFRGVGKSTGTFDKGIGELTDAAVAIDWLQEHNSNNVPIWIVGFSFGAWVAMQLTMRRPEIVSFVALSLPATKYDFSFLS
;
A
#
# COMPACT_ATOMS: atom_id res chain seq x y z
N ASN A 1 -11.85 -21.45 -10.09
CA ASN A 1 -10.41 -21.22 -10.33
C ASN A 1 -10.17 -20.53 -11.65
N ARG A 2 -10.39 -19.21 -11.72
CA ARG A 2 -9.84 -18.38 -12.79
C ARG A 2 -8.47 -17.92 -12.31
N PHE A 3 -7.42 -18.61 -12.74
CA PHE A 3 -6.08 -18.06 -12.64
C PHE A 3 -5.98 -16.91 -13.65
N LEU A 4 -5.58 -15.73 -13.18
CA LEU A 4 -5.46 -14.46 -13.91
C LEU A 4 -4.33 -14.49 -14.96
N LEU A 5 -4.55 -15.22 -16.06
CA LEU A 5 -3.61 -15.33 -17.20
C LEU A 5 -3.45 -14.03 -18.03
N GLY A 6 -3.74 -12.83 -17.49
CA GLY A 6 -3.72 -11.61 -18.31
C GLY A 6 -3.60 -10.27 -17.60
N ALA A 7 -3.45 -10.22 -16.27
CA ALA A 7 -3.15 -8.96 -15.59
C ALA A 7 -1.65 -8.67 -15.68
N ILE A 8 -1.27 -7.63 -16.43
CA ILE A 8 0.12 -7.19 -16.48
C ILE A 8 0.43 -6.51 -15.14
N MET A 9 1.37 -7.08 -14.40
CA MET A 9 1.94 -6.51 -13.18
C MET A 9 3.35 -6.04 -13.49
N VAL A 10 3.67 -4.80 -13.12
CA VAL A 10 4.99 -4.22 -13.33
C VAL A 10 5.66 -3.93 -12.01
N GLU A 11 6.96 -4.21 -11.93
CA GLU A 11 7.81 -3.71 -10.85
C GLU A 11 8.02 -2.21 -11.05
N VAL A 12 7.82 -1.44 -9.98
CA VAL A 12 7.95 0.01 -9.98
C VAL A 12 8.87 0.45 -8.84
N PHE A 13 9.52 1.60 -9.03
CA PHE A 13 10.35 2.21 -8.00
C PHE A 13 9.88 3.64 -7.78
N LEU A 14 9.41 3.89 -6.56
CA LEU A 14 8.93 5.18 -6.12
C LEU A 14 10.10 5.91 -5.48
N ASN A 15 10.48 7.02 -6.09
CA ASN A 15 11.61 7.81 -5.64
C ASN A 15 11.10 8.99 -4.80
N ASN A 16 11.72 9.22 -3.65
CA ASN A 16 11.72 10.53 -3.01
C ASN A 16 13.16 11.07 -2.98
N ALA A 17 13.34 12.31 -2.47
CA ALA A 17 14.62 13.02 -2.48
C ALA A 17 15.82 12.24 -1.89
N THR A 18 15.59 11.18 -1.11
CA THR A 18 16.67 10.41 -0.47
C THR A 18 16.51 8.89 -0.55
N LYS A 19 15.39 8.36 -1.05
CA LYS A 19 15.04 6.94 -0.95
C LYS A 19 14.34 6.42 -2.20
N LYS A 20 14.60 5.15 -2.46
CA LYS A 20 13.97 4.31 -3.47
C LYS A 20 13.12 3.27 -2.76
N ILE A 21 11.82 3.26 -3.04
CA ILE A 21 10.83 2.31 -2.51
C ILE A 21 10.40 1.39 -3.64
N GLU A 22 10.60 0.09 -3.46
CA GLU A 22 10.15 -0.94 -4.39
C GLU A 22 8.65 -1.17 -4.26
N GLY A 23 7.97 -1.36 -5.38
CA GLY A 23 6.58 -1.77 -5.42
C GLY A 23 6.22 -2.61 -6.62
N ARG A 24 5.01 -3.15 -6.60
CA ARG A 24 4.36 -3.86 -7.70
C ARG A 24 3.03 -3.19 -8.00
N TYR A 25 2.85 -2.83 -9.27
CA TYR A 25 1.68 -2.11 -9.74
C TYR A 25 0.94 -2.87 -10.83
N HIS A 26 -0.38 -2.82 -10.76
CA HIS A 26 -1.30 -3.23 -11.81
C HIS A 26 -2.22 -2.06 -12.13
N GLN A 27 -2.26 -1.68 -13.41
CA GLN A 27 -3.21 -0.68 -13.89
C GLN A 27 -4.45 -1.36 -14.45
N SER A 28 -5.62 -0.96 -13.96
CA SER A 28 -6.89 -1.39 -14.53
C SER A 28 -7.02 -0.91 -15.98
N LYS A 29 -7.77 -1.67 -16.80
CA LYS A 29 -8.10 -1.25 -18.17
C LYS A 29 -9.15 -0.12 -18.19
N ASP A 30 -9.91 0.02 -17.11
CA ASP A 30 -10.83 1.14 -16.93
C ASP A 30 -10.07 2.31 -16.30
N THR A 31 -9.93 3.41 -17.04
CA THR A 31 -9.23 4.61 -16.57
C THR A 31 -9.95 5.31 -15.42
N ASN A 32 -11.22 4.98 -15.17
CA ASN A 32 -12.01 5.50 -14.05
C ASN A 32 -12.06 4.55 -12.86
N ALA A 33 -11.35 3.42 -12.93
CA ALA A 33 -11.29 2.46 -11.84
C ALA A 33 -10.74 3.12 -10.57
N PRO A 34 -11.27 2.75 -9.38
CA PRO A 34 -10.66 3.14 -8.13
C PRO A 34 -9.25 2.57 -8.01
N VAL A 35 -8.39 3.28 -7.27
CA VAL A 35 -7.02 2.84 -6.98
C VAL A 35 -6.91 2.36 -5.55
N VAL A 36 -6.00 1.42 -5.29
CA VAL A 36 -5.72 0.93 -3.94
C VAL A 36 -4.22 0.85 -3.65
N LEU A 37 -3.82 1.35 -2.49
CA LEU A 37 -2.50 1.08 -1.89
C LEU A 37 -2.61 -0.04 -0.86
N ILE A 38 -1.76 -1.06 -0.95
CA ILE A 38 -1.74 -2.20 -0.03
C ILE A 38 -0.42 -2.22 0.74
N LEU A 39 -0.51 -2.26 2.07
CA LEU A 39 0.60 -2.19 3.00
C LEU A 39 0.79 -3.49 3.77
N HIS A 40 2.01 -4.02 3.76
CA HIS A 40 2.33 -5.30 4.39
C HIS A 40 2.49 -5.21 5.91
N HIS A 41 2.58 -6.37 6.57
CA HIS A 41 2.81 -6.47 8.00
C HIS A 41 4.25 -6.11 8.39
N HIS A 42 4.58 -6.24 9.67
CA HIS A 42 5.79 -5.66 10.25
C HIS A 42 7.09 -6.08 9.54
N PRO A 43 7.94 -5.13 9.08
CA PRO A 43 9.19 -5.42 8.38
C PRO A 43 10.12 -6.37 9.16
N GLN A 44 10.30 -6.12 10.45
CA GLN A 44 11.23 -6.92 11.28
C GLN A 44 10.69 -8.33 11.63
N TYR A 45 9.43 -8.63 11.30
CA TYR A 45 8.83 -9.95 11.53
C TYR A 45 8.57 -10.69 10.22
N GLY A 46 9.36 -10.39 9.18
CA GLY A 46 9.28 -11.04 7.87
C GLY A 46 8.22 -10.48 6.93
N GLY A 47 7.64 -9.32 7.25
CA GLY A 47 6.66 -8.66 6.38
C GLY A 47 7.27 -8.12 5.10
N SER A 48 6.63 -8.43 3.97
CA SER A 48 6.98 -7.93 2.64
C SER A 48 5.76 -7.94 1.72
N MET A 49 5.85 -7.28 0.57
CA MET A 49 4.83 -7.34 -0.48
C MET A 49 4.60 -8.75 -1.06
N ASP A 50 5.58 -9.65 -0.90
CA ASP A 50 5.52 -11.04 -1.37
C ASP A 50 4.91 -12.01 -0.35
N SER A 51 4.53 -11.50 0.83
CA SER A 51 3.81 -12.28 1.81
C SER A 51 2.51 -12.81 1.23
N LYS A 52 2.22 -14.11 1.37
CA LYS A 52 1.04 -14.77 0.78
C LYS A 52 -0.26 -14.00 1.00
N ILE A 53 -0.48 -13.52 2.22
CA ILE A 53 -1.67 -12.74 2.57
C ILE A 53 -1.76 -11.41 1.80
N ILE A 54 -0.63 -10.73 1.59
CA ILE A 54 -0.57 -9.47 0.85
C ILE A 54 -0.82 -9.71 -0.63
N HIS A 55 -0.23 -10.77 -1.18
CA HIS A 55 -0.50 -11.19 -2.54
C HIS A 55 -1.98 -11.53 -2.77
N THR A 56 -2.61 -12.28 -1.85
CA THR A 56 -4.04 -12.59 -1.93
C THR A 56 -4.92 -11.34 -1.87
N ILE A 57 -4.60 -10.37 -1.00
CA ILE A 57 -5.32 -9.08 -0.95
C ILE A 57 -5.15 -8.34 -2.28
N TYR A 58 -3.92 -8.26 -2.78
CA TYR A 58 -3.58 -7.59 -4.03
C TYR A 58 -4.34 -8.17 -5.23
N GLU A 59 -4.36 -9.50 -5.38
CA GLU A 59 -5.16 -10.17 -6.43
C GLU A 59 -6.65 -9.92 -6.27
N SER A 60 -7.17 -9.95 -5.03
CA SER A 60 -8.59 -9.67 -4.78
C SER A 60 -9.01 -8.28 -5.24
N PHE A 61 -8.16 -7.27 -5.13
CA PHE A 61 -8.48 -5.93 -5.62
C PHE A 61 -8.42 -5.85 -7.15
N ILE A 62 -7.46 -6.52 -7.78
CA ILE A 62 -7.39 -6.65 -9.25
C ILE A 62 -8.66 -7.32 -9.79
N ASP A 63 -9.12 -8.40 -9.15
CA ASP A 63 -10.35 -9.11 -9.50
C ASP A 63 -11.61 -8.23 -9.38
N ASN A 64 -11.55 -7.18 -8.56
CA ASN A 64 -12.61 -6.19 -8.38
C ASN A 64 -12.37 -4.91 -9.19
N ASN A 65 -11.56 -4.99 -10.27
CA ASN A 65 -11.31 -3.94 -11.25
C ASN A 65 -10.54 -2.72 -10.72
N PHE A 66 -9.82 -2.82 -9.60
CA PHE A 66 -8.98 -1.74 -9.10
C PHE A 66 -7.65 -1.67 -9.86
N SER A 67 -7.13 -0.45 -10.02
CA SER A 67 -5.68 -0.26 -10.15
C SER A 67 -5.03 -0.48 -8.78
N ALA A 68 -4.09 -1.41 -8.66
CA ALA A 68 -3.56 -1.85 -7.37
C ALA A 68 -2.05 -1.64 -7.28
N LEU A 69 -1.60 -1.01 -6.19
CA LEU A 69 -0.20 -0.87 -5.83
C LEU A 69 0.06 -1.55 -4.49
N THR A 70 1.09 -2.39 -4.41
CA THR A 70 1.69 -2.82 -3.14
C THR A 70 3.15 -2.37 -3.12
N ILE A 71 3.66 -1.97 -1.96
CA ILE A 71 5.06 -1.56 -1.80
C ILE A 71 5.77 -2.43 -0.77
N ASN A 72 7.10 -2.51 -0.85
CA ASN A 72 7.94 -2.90 0.28
C ASN A 72 8.30 -1.65 1.08
N PHE A 73 8.06 -1.66 2.39
CA PHE A 73 8.55 -0.58 3.27
C PHE A 73 10.07 -0.48 3.22
N ARG A 74 10.60 0.68 3.65
CA ARG A 74 12.06 0.88 3.80
C ARG A 74 12.77 -0.29 4.47
N GLY A 75 13.91 -0.69 3.91
CA GLY A 75 14.72 -1.80 4.41
C GLY A 75 14.17 -3.20 4.10
N VAL A 76 13.10 -3.32 3.32
CA VAL A 76 12.55 -4.60 2.85
C VAL A 76 12.77 -4.74 1.34
N GLY A 77 13.15 -5.94 0.89
CA GLY A 77 13.37 -6.22 -0.53
C GLY A 77 14.42 -5.29 -1.14
N LYS A 78 14.06 -4.59 -2.23
CA LYS A 78 14.90 -3.59 -2.88
C LYS A 78 14.64 -2.16 -2.38
N SER A 79 13.79 -1.96 -1.37
CA SER A 79 13.56 -0.65 -0.75
C SER A 79 14.75 -0.25 0.12
N THR A 80 15.29 0.93 -0.16
CA THR A 80 16.42 1.51 0.60
C THR A 80 16.01 1.97 2.00
N GLY A 81 17.00 2.18 2.89
CA GLY A 81 16.80 2.66 4.26
C GLY A 81 16.64 1.54 5.29
N THR A 82 16.18 1.89 6.49
CA THR A 82 15.99 0.96 7.62
C THR A 82 14.67 1.24 8.32
N PHE A 83 14.11 0.21 8.96
CA PHE A 83 12.87 0.32 9.74
C PHE A 83 12.93 1.48 10.75
N ASP A 84 11.86 2.26 10.80
CA ASP A 84 11.80 3.55 11.49
C ASP A 84 10.55 3.69 12.38
N LYS A 85 10.09 2.55 12.92
CA LYS A 85 9.05 2.46 13.95
C LYS A 85 7.73 3.16 13.58
N GLY A 86 7.41 3.25 12.29
CA GLY A 86 6.16 3.81 11.78
C GLY A 86 6.29 5.21 11.18
N ILE A 87 7.22 6.04 11.67
CA ILE A 87 7.37 7.42 11.19
C ILE A 87 7.81 7.39 9.73
N GLY A 88 8.81 6.56 9.48
CA GLY A 88 9.34 6.35 8.16
C GLY A 88 8.38 5.67 7.22
N GLU A 89 7.78 4.58 7.68
CA GLU A 89 6.86 3.78 6.89
C GLU A 89 5.61 4.57 6.50
N LEU A 90 5.17 5.50 7.33
CA LEU A 90 4.13 6.48 6.98
C LEU A 90 4.55 7.39 5.83
N THR A 91 5.82 7.83 5.81
CA THR A 91 6.37 8.62 4.69
C THR A 91 6.44 7.80 3.41
N ASP A 92 6.84 6.53 3.51
CA ASP A 92 6.91 5.62 2.35
C ASP A 92 5.51 5.40 1.76
N ALA A 93 4.49 5.23 2.62
CA ALA A 93 3.10 5.12 2.21
C ALA A 93 2.56 6.43 1.58
N ALA A 94 2.93 7.60 2.11
CA ALA A 94 2.55 8.89 1.52
C ALA A 94 3.10 9.05 0.08
N VAL A 95 4.39 8.72 -0.13
CA VAL A 95 5.02 8.71 -1.46
C VAL A 95 4.29 7.76 -2.41
N ALA A 96 3.78 6.63 -1.90
CA ALA A 96 2.99 5.69 -2.70
C ALA A 96 1.62 6.22 -3.11
N ILE A 97 0.96 7.00 -2.26
CA ILE A 97 -0.27 7.71 -2.63
C ILE A 97 0.02 8.78 -3.69
N ASP A 98 1.09 9.56 -3.53
CA ASP A 98 1.48 10.59 -4.50
C ASP A 98 1.75 9.95 -5.88
N TRP A 99 2.52 8.85 -5.90
CA TRP A 99 2.79 8.11 -7.12
C TRP A 99 1.52 7.56 -7.78
N LEU A 100 0.57 7.03 -6.99
CA LEU A 100 -0.72 6.57 -7.52
C LEU A 100 -1.52 7.70 -8.17
N GLN A 101 -1.51 8.89 -7.59
CA GLN A 101 -2.18 10.07 -8.13
C GLN A 101 -1.54 10.53 -9.45
N GLU A 102 -0.21 10.51 -9.54
CA GLU A 102 0.52 10.89 -10.76
C GLU A 102 0.29 9.93 -11.93
N HIS A 103 0.05 8.65 -11.65
CA HIS A 103 -0.02 7.58 -12.67
C HIS A 103 -1.45 7.13 -13.03
N ASN A 104 -2.48 7.74 -12.42
CA ASN A 104 -3.89 7.46 -12.71
C ASN A 104 -4.63 8.74 -13.07
N SER A 105 -5.81 8.61 -13.68
CA SER A 105 -6.63 9.77 -14.03
C SER A 105 -6.95 10.61 -12.80
N ASN A 106 -6.85 11.93 -12.96
CA ASN A 106 -7.23 12.87 -11.90
C ASN A 106 -8.66 12.56 -11.44
N ASN A 107 -8.84 12.41 -10.12
CA ASN A 107 -10.13 12.26 -9.42
C ASN A 107 -10.72 10.84 -9.29
N VAL A 108 -9.94 9.77 -9.50
CA VAL A 108 -10.40 8.41 -9.14
C VAL A 108 -10.40 8.19 -7.62
N PRO A 109 -11.35 7.41 -7.05
CA PRO A 109 -11.37 7.12 -5.61
C PRO A 109 -10.12 6.36 -5.15
N ILE A 110 -9.50 6.81 -4.06
CA ILE A 110 -8.29 6.20 -3.49
C ILE A 110 -8.65 5.39 -2.23
N TRP A 111 -8.25 4.13 -2.21
CA TRP A 111 -8.37 3.21 -1.08
C TRP A 111 -7.00 2.89 -0.50
N ILE A 112 -6.96 2.61 0.79
CA ILE A 112 -5.77 2.06 1.44
C ILE A 112 -6.10 0.82 2.26
N VAL A 113 -5.30 -0.23 2.11
CA VAL A 113 -5.46 -1.48 2.83
C VAL A 113 -4.18 -1.82 3.55
N GLY A 114 -4.30 -2.24 4.80
CA GLY A 114 -3.15 -2.67 5.58
C GLY A 114 -3.41 -3.93 6.36
N PHE A 115 -2.37 -4.74 6.54
CA PHE A 115 -2.38 -5.92 7.39
C PHE A 115 -1.42 -5.74 8.58
N SER A 116 -1.92 -5.97 9.79
CA SER A 116 -1.16 -5.83 11.05
C SER A 116 -0.49 -4.45 11.19
N PHE A 117 0.84 -4.37 11.24
CA PHE A 117 1.58 -3.10 11.22
C PHE A 117 1.16 -2.18 10.07
N GLY A 118 0.97 -2.73 8.86
CA GLY A 118 0.50 -1.97 7.71
C GLY A 118 -0.90 -1.40 7.91
N ALA A 119 -1.76 -2.07 8.69
CA ALA A 119 -3.10 -1.54 9.02
C ALA A 119 -2.99 -0.29 9.90
N TRP A 120 -2.07 -0.28 10.87
CA TRP A 120 -1.82 0.89 11.71
C TRP A 120 -1.23 2.05 10.90
N VAL A 121 -0.27 1.79 10.00
CA VAL A 121 0.26 2.82 9.08
C VAL A 121 -0.83 3.35 8.14
N ALA A 122 -1.67 2.46 7.59
CA ALA A 122 -2.77 2.84 6.69
C ALA A 122 -3.74 3.80 7.38
N MET A 123 -4.19 3.48 8.59
CA MET A 123 -5.12 4.32 9.35
C MET A 123 -4.51 5.69 9.71
N GLN A 124 -3.22 5.72 10.08
CA GLN A 124 -2.53 6.99 10.31
C GLN A 124 -2.47 7.86 9.06
N LEU A 125 -2.27 7.27 7.89
CA LEU A 125 -2.22 8.01 6.63
C LEU A 125 -3.61 8.50 6.22
N THR A 126 -4.65 7.68 6.38
CA THR A 126 -6.05 8.07 6.12
C THR A 126 -6.43 9.35 6.89
N MET A 127 -6.03 9.46 8.15
CA MET A 127 -6.30 10.66 8.95
C MET A 127 -5.52 11.92 8.50
N ARG A 128 -4.53 11.78 7.61
CA ARG A 128 -3.66 12.86 7.13
C ARG A 128 -3.89 13.23 5.66
N ARG A 129 -4.62 12.41 4.90
CA ARG A 129 -4.77 12.52 3.45
C ARG A 129 -6.25 12.43 3.06
N PRO A 130 -6.97 13.58 2.94
CA PRO A 130 -8.41 13.60 2.69
C PRO A 130 -8.82 13.00 1.33
N GLU A 131 -7.89 12.86 0.39
CA GLU A 131 -8.12 12.15 -0.88
C GLU A 131 -8.33 10.63 -0.72
N ILE A 132 -7.95 10.06 0.44
CA ILE A 132 -8.19 8.65 0.76
C ILE A 132 -9.61 8.53 1.28
N VAL A 133 -10.50 7.99 0.44
CA VAL A 133 -11.95 7.95 0.72
C VAL A 133 -12.39 6.67 1.45
N SER A 134 -11.53 5.66 1.51
CA SER A 134 -11.84 4.38 2.15
C SER A 134 -10.59 3.66 2.63
N PHE A 135 -10.72 2.85 3.69
CA PHE A 135 -9.64 2.02 4.20
C PHE A 135 -10.12 0.64 4.66
N VAL A 136 -9.23 -0.34 4.62
CA VAL A 136 -9.44 -1.68 5.19
C VAL A 136 -8.27 -2.03 6.12
N ALA A 137 -8.58 -2.30 7.39
CA ALA A 137 -7.60 -2.66 8.41
C ALA A 137 -7.75 -4.14 8.81
N LEU A 138 -6.78 -4.98 8.46
CA LEU A 138 -6.81 -6.42 8.72
C LEU A 138 -5.86 -6.79 9.87
N SER A 139 -6.34 -7.56 10.84
CA SER A 139 -5.57 -7.98 12.03
C SER A 139 -4.89 -6.81 12.76
N LEU A 140 -5.65 -5.72 12.94
CA LEU A 140 -5.15 -4.48 13.55
C LEU A 140 -4.60 -4.75 14.97
N PRO A 141 -3.33 -4.44 15.23
CA PRO A 141 -2.70 -4.69 16.54
C PRO A 141 -3.06 -3.60 17.55
N ALA A 142 -4.35 -3.51 17.89
CA ALA A 142 -4.95 -2.47 18.74
C ALA A 142 -4.31 -2.34 20.13
N THR A 143 -3.73 -3.42 20.66
CA THR A 143 -3.08 -3.45 21.97
C THR A 143 -1.61 -3.06 21.95
N LYS A 144 -0.98 -2.95 20.77
CA LYS A 144 0.47 -2.74 20.63
C LYS A 144 0.86 -1.33 20.17
N TYR A 145 -0.06 -0.61 19.53
CA TYR A 145 0.20 0.72 19.00
C TYR A 145 -0.77 1.74 19.57
N ASP A 146 -0.36 3.00 19.53
CA ASP A 146 -1.20 4.14 19.89
C ASP A 146 -2.19 4.46 18.76
N PHE A 147 -3.44 4.71 19.13
CA PHE A 147 -4.56 5.05 18.26
C PHE A 147 -5.18 6.41 18.61
N SER A 148 -4.51 7.22 19.43
CA SER A 148 -4.92 8.58 19.78
C SER A 148 -5.20 9.49 18.57
N PHE A 149 -4.66 9.17 17.39
CA PHE A 149 -4.93 9.90 16.14
C PHE A 149 -6.36 9.74 15.60
N LEU A 150 -7.18 8.84 16.16
CA LEU A 150 -8.58 8.63 15.77
C LEU A 150 -9.59 9.46 16.58
N SER A 151 -9.14 10.16 17.63
CA SER A 151 -10.01 10.97 18.51
C SER A 151 -10.20 12.39 18.01
#